data_AF-A0AA45JJ18-F1
#
_entry.id   AF-A0AA45JJ18-F1
#
_cell.length_a   1.000
_cell.length_b   1.000
_cell.length_c   1.000
_cell.angle_alpha   90.00
_cell.angle_beta   90.00
_cell.angle_gamma   90.00
#
_symmetry.space_group_name_H-M   'P 1'
#
loop_
_entity.id
_entity.type
_entity.pdbx_description
1 polymer ?
#
loop_
_entity_poly.entity_id
_entity_poly.type
_entity_poly.pdbx_seq_one_letter_code
_entity_poly.pdbx_strand_id
1 'polypeptide(L)'
;MSNLQVRNLPDELHARLSERARRLDLSMSEYVTRVLRADLDRPLFDDWATAARRAGAPRSIDTLAALDAVREEYDAGPSSS
;
A
#
# COMPACT_ATOMS: atom_id res chain seq x y z
N MET A 1 -12.11 5.44 -23.31
CA MET A 1 -11.20 4.43 -22.74
C MET A 1 -9.90 4.47 -23.50
N SER A 2 -8.76 4.50 -22.82
CA SER A 2 -7.45 4.42 -23.47
C SER A 2 -7.02 2.95 -23.55
N ASN A 3 -6.32 2.56 -24.62
CA ASN A 3 -5.81 1.20 -24.80
C ASN A 3 -4.28 1.23 -24.63
N LEU A 4 -3.75 0.39 -23.74
CA LEU A 4 -2.32 0.23 -23.51
C LEU A 4 -1.83 -1.00 -24.28
N GLN A 5 -1.04 -0.78 -25.33
CA GLN A 5 -0.37 -1.86 -26.06
C GLN A 5 1.11 -1.89 -25.68
N VAL A 6 1.56 -3.02 -25.14
CA VAL A 6 2.98 -3.26 -24.86
C VAL A 6 3.56 -4.07 -26.04
N ARG A 7 4.52 -3.49 -26.75
CA ARG A 7 5.22 -4.16 -27.86
C ARG A 7 6.53 -4.78 -27.37
N ASN A 8 6.92 -5.90 -27.98
CA ASN A 8 8.15 -6.63 -27.66
C ASN A 8 8.23 -7.07 -26.19
N LEU A 9 7.10 -7.54 -25.63
CA LEU A 9 7.08 -8.14 -24.30
C LEU A 9 7.88 -9.45 -24.33
N PRO A 10 8.87 -9.67 -23.46
CA PRO A 10 9.60 -10.93 -23.42
C PRO A 10 8.65 -12.12 -23.21
N ASP A 11 8.85 -13.20 -23.98
CA ASP A 11 7.95 -14.36 -23.95
C ASP A 11 7.84 -14.97 -22.54
N GLU A 12 8.95 -15.01 -21.80
CA GLU A 12 8.96 -15.48 -20.41
C GLU A 12 8.06 -14.62 -19.51
N LEU A 13 8.10 -13.29 -19.69
CA LEU A 13 7.26 -12.38 -18.91
C LEU A 13 5.79 -12.57 -19.27
N HIS A 14 5.47 -12.70 -20.57
CA HIS A 14 4.12 -13.01 -21.02
C HIS A 14 3.60 -14.32 -20.41
N ALA A 15 4.42 -15.39 -20.44
CA ALA A 15 4.05 -16.69 -19.89
C ALA A 15 3.77 -16.61 -18.37
N ARG A 16 4.63 -15.91 -17.62
CA ARG A 16 4.45 -15.73 -16.17
C ARG A 16 3.21 -14.89 -15.82
N LEU A 17 2.92 -13.86 -16.61
CA LEU A 17 1.69 -13.07 -16.44
C LEU A 17 0.44 -13.91 -16.74
N SER A 18 0.48 -14.71 -17.82
CA SER A 18 -0.62 -15.57 -18.24
C SER A 18 -0.95 -16.63 -17.20
N GLU A 19 0.09 -17.29 -16.67
CA GLU A 19 -0.06 -18.29 -15.61
C GLU A 19 -0.70 -17.69 -14.36
N ARG A 20 -0.24 -16.51 -13.94
CA ARG A 20 -0.82 -15.82 -12.77
C ARG A 20 -2.25 -15.36 -13.01
N ALA A 21 -2.58 -14.89 -14.20
CA ALA A 21 -3.94 -14.50 -14.56
C ALA A 21 -4.89 -15.72 -14.49
N ARG A 22 -4.50 -16.85 -15.08
CA ARG A 22 -5.24 -18.12 -15.00
C ARG A 22 -5.45 -18.58 -13.56
N ARG A 23 -4.41 -18.53 -12.72
CA ARG A 23 -4.50 -18.94 -11.31
C ARG A 23 -5.47 -18.11 -10.49
N LEU A 24 -5.74 -16.88 -10.91
CA LEU A 24 -6.65 -15.96 -10.25
C LEU A 24 -8.02 -15.87 -10.93
N ASP A 25 -8.26 -16.70 -11.96
CA ASP A 25 -9.47 -16.67 -12.80
C ASP A 25 -9.75 -15.29 -13.42
N LEU A 26 -8.67 -14.62 -13.85
CA LEU A 26 -8.72 -13.31 -14.50
C LEU A 26 -8.27 -13.43 -15.96
N SER A 27 -8.83 -12.59 -16.83
CA SER A 27 -8.23 -12.36 -18.14
C SER A 27 -6.87 -11.66 -17.99
N MET A 28 -6.01 -11.79 -19.01
CA MET A 28 -4.70 -11.13 -19.03
C MET A 28 -4.83 -9.61 -18.81
N SER A 29 -5.76 -8.96 -19.51
CA SER A 29 -5.99 -7.52 -19.42
C SER A 29 -6.44 -7.08 -18.03
N GLU A 30 -7.31 -7.87 -17.38
CA GLU A 30 -7.76 -7.61 -16.01
C GLU A 30 -6.62 -7.78 -15.01
N TYR A 31 -5.82 -8.84 -15.17
CA TYR A 31 -4.67 -9.08 -14.31
C TYR A 31 -3.63 -7.97 -14.41
N VAL A 32 -3.25 -7.57 -15.63
CA VAL A 32 -2.29 -6.47 -15.86
C VAL A 32 -2.84 -5.16 -15.30
N THR A 33 -4.11 -4.84 -15.54
CA THR A 33 -4.75 -3.64 -15.00
C THR A 33 -4.75 -3.63 -13.47
N ARG A 34 -5.03 -4.78 -12.84
CA ARG A 34 -4.99 -4.93 -11.39
C ARG A 34 -3.59 -4.68 -10.83
N VAL A 35 -2.55 -5.21 -11.49
CA VAL A 35 -1.16 -4.99 -11.09
C VAL A 35 -0.80 -3.51 -11.21
N LEU A 36 -1.15 -2.85 -12.32
CA LEU A 36 -0.87 -1.42 -12.52
C LEU A 36 -1.58 -0.54 -11.49
N ARG A 37 -2.83 -0.85 -11.13
CA ARG A 37 -3.54 -0.13 -10.06
C ARG A 37 -2.84 -0.30 -8.72
N ALA A 38 -2.50 -1.53 -8.35
CA ALA A 38 -1.82 -1.81 -7.09
C ALA A 38 -0.42 -1.16 -7.00
N ASP A 39 0.24 -0.97 -8.15
CA ASP A 39 1.49 -0.23 -8.25
C ASP A 39 1.27 1.28 -8.04
N LEU A 40 0.27 1.86 -8.71
CA LEU A 40 -0.08 3.29 -8.59
C LEU A 40 -0.66 3.69 -7.23
N ASP A 41 -1.28 2.76 -6.51
CA ASP A 41 -1.75 2.99 -5.15
C ASP A 41 -0.60 3.20 -4.16
N ARG A 42 0.64 2.83 -4.54
CA ARG A 42 1.83 3.06 -3.72
C ARG A 42 2.49 4.37 -4.15
N PRO A 43 2.78 5.29 -3.22
CA PRO A 43 3.54 6.48 -3.56
C PRO A 43 4.92 6.04 -4.09
N LEU A 44 5.38 6.72 -5.13
CA LEU A 44 6.77 6.58 -5.54
C LEU A 44 7.66 6.98 -4.35
N PHE A 45 8.78 6.28 -4.18
CA PHE A 45 9.67 6.51 -3.05
C PHE A 45 10.12 7.98 -2.97
N ASP A 46 10.35 8.62 -4.11
CA ASP A 46 10.75 10.03 -4.17
C ASP A 46 9.65 10.97 -3.69
N ASP A 47 8.38 10.66 -4.00
CA ASP A 47 7.23 11.43 -3.52
C ASP A 47 7.06 11.24 -2.01
N TRP A 48 7.20 10.01 -1.51
CA TRP A 48 7.20 9.71 -0.09
C TRP A 48 8.36 10.42 0.64
N ALA A 49 9.58 10.35 0.12
CA ALA A 49 10.76 10.98 0.72
C ALA A 49 10.62 12.51 0.73
N THR A 50 10.03 13.08 -0.33
CA THR A 50 9.72 14.51 -0.39
C THR A 50 8.64 14.89 0.63
N ALA A 51 7.58 14.10 0.76
CA ALA A 51 6.54 14.31 1.75
C ALA A 51 7.10 14.21 3.19
N ALA A 52 7.94 13.20 3.46
CA ALA A 52 8.59 13.02 4.76
C ALA A 52 9.51 14.19 5.10
N ARG A 53 10.31 14.69 4.14
CA ARG A 53 11.14 15.90 4.33
C ARG A 53 10.30 17.15 4.58
N ARG A 54 9.15 17.30 3.89
CA ARG A 54 8.22 18.43 4.09
C ARG A 54 7.46 18.35 5.41
N ALA A 55 7.17 17.15 5.91
CA ALA A 55 6.50 16.92 7.19
C ALA A 55 7.35 17.36 8.40
N GLY A 56 8.62 17.70 8.19
CA GLY A 56 9.55 18.13 9.22
C GLY A 56 10.21 16.96 9.94
N ALA A 57 11.08 17.28 10.90
CA ALA A 57 11.68 16.24 11.75
C ALA A 57 10.58 15.47 12.49
N PRO A 58 10.73 14.14 12.68
CA PRO A 58 9.84 13.38 13.55
C PRO A 58 9.77 14.10 14.90
N ARG A 59 8.57 14.42 15.36
CA ARG A 59 8.42 14.98 16.71
C ARG A 59 8.93 13.92 17.68
N SER A 60 9.78 14.30 18.62
CA SER A 60 10.13 13.41 19.72
C SER A 60 8.84 13.11 20.50
N ILE A 61 8.35 11.88 20.37
CA ILE A 61 7.22 11.41 21.16
C ILE A 61 7.81 10.86 22.45
N ASP A 62 7.36 11.42 23.58
CA ASP A 62 7.54 10.76 24.86
C ASP A 62 6.62 9.55 24.91
N THR A 63 7.22 8.38 24.68
CA THR A 63 6.49 7.12 24.60
C THR A 63 5.89 6.70 25.94
N LEU A 64 6.49 7.11 27.06
CA LEU A 64 5.97 6.81 28.39
C LEU A 64 4.70 7.61 28.67
N ALA A 65 4.74 8.92 28.44
CA ALA A 65 3.56 9.77 28.59
C ALA A 65 2.40 9.35 27.66
N ALA A 66 2.71 8.91 26.44
CA ALA A 66 1.70 8.40 25.50
C ALA A 66 1.06 7.08 25.97
N LEU A 67 1.85 6.18 26.57
CA LEU A 67 1.36 4.92 27.14
C LEU A 67 0.50 5.16 28.37
N ASP A 68 0.91 6.09 29.24
CA ASP A 68 0.16 6.44 30.45
C ASP A 68 -1.21 7.05 30.11
N ALA A 69 -1.28 7.93 29.11
CA ALA A 69 -2.54 8.53 28.67
C ALA A 69 -3.54 7.49 28.12
N VAL A 70 -3.07 6.49 27.37
CA VAL A 70 -3.92 5.38 26.88
C VAL A 70 -4.37 4.48 28.02
N ARG A 71 -3.51 4.30 29.04
CA ARG A 71 -3.84 3.49 30.22
C ARG A 71 -4.92 4.15 31.08
N GLU A 72 -4.84 5.45 31.29
CA GLU A 72 -5.87 6.21 32.02
C GLU A 72 -7.24 6.13 31.32
N GLU A 73 -7.27 6.18 29.98
CA GLU A 73 -8.51 6.01 29.20
C GLU A 73 -9.08 4.59 29.32
N TYR A 74 -8.23 3.57 29.41
CA TYR A 74 -8.65 2.17 29.58
C TYR A 74 -9.12 1.85 31.01
N ASP A 75 -8.46 2.43 32.02
CA ASP A 75 -8.84 2.28 33.43
C ASP A 75 -10.13 3.07 33.76
N ALA A 76 -10.56 4.00 32.87
CA ALA A 76 -11.75 4.83 33.03
C ALA A 76 -13.08 4.21 32.56
N GLY A 77 -13.18 2.90 32.25
CA GLY A 77 -14.50 2.26 32.16
C GLY A 77 -14.54 0.73 32.05
N PRO A 78 -15.64 0.03 32.40
CA PRO A 78 -16.82 0.47 33.16
C PRO A 78 -16.75 -0.08 34.60
N SER A 79 -16.90 0.78 35.61
CA SER A 79 -17.28 0.33 36.95
C SER A 79 -18.67 -0.29 36.88
N SER A 80 -18.74 -1.62 36.92
CA SER A 80 -19.96 -2.38 37.13
C SER A 80 -20.61 -1.98 38.46
N SER A 81 -21.85 -1.52 38.43
CA SER A 81 -22.85 -1.60 39.52
C SER A 81 -24.24 -1.43 38.93
#